data_AF-A0A7U6FUF7-F1
#
_entry.id   AF-A0A7U6FUF7-F1
#
_cell.length_a   1.000
_cell.length_b   1.000
_cell.length_c   1.000
_cell.angle_alpha   90.00
_cell.angle_beta   90.00
_cell.angle_gamma   90.00
#
_symmetry.space_group_name_H-M   'P 1'
#
loop_
_entity.id
_entity.type
_entity.pdbx_description
1 polymer ?
#
loop_
_entity_poly.entity_id
_entity_poly.type
_entity_poly.pdbx_seq_one_letter_code
_entity_poly.pdbx_strand_id
1 'polypeptide(L)'
;MSKTLDKIRKLIAEASQSLEQLKPKSLSATELDKVTRERAMLRDKLELLREQEEIEVSRIQEEEAVNKADRRKLLLMGLAEAAKEHKNNHEHLNEKITTAIAVLIQLVKERDEVVGKFGFGDRLGESRELLEPEEFKQVSTEFRETRYARQSETSFIPDLVGCWYQELRKQVGTDENLYQNLSRFVSMTREPKEMQTIGDQMIELCEDLLNPPEVDEVEELNE
;
A
#
# COMPACT_ATOMS: atom_id res chain seq x y z
N MET A 1 -22.96 22.12 -15.80
CA MET A 1 -24.32 22.64 -15.57
C MET A 1 -25.28 21.95 -16.53
N SER A 2 -26.47 21.55 -16.04
CA SER A 2 -27.52 20.93 -16.86
C SER A 2 -28.02 21.93 -17.91
N LYS A 3 -28.05 21.53 -19.19
CA LYS A 3 -28.60 22.35 -20.29
C LYS A 3 -30.07 22.74 -20.01
N THR A 4 -30.79 21.90 -19.26
CA THR A 4 -32.19 22.14 -18.85
C THR A 4 -32.26 23.22 -17.77
N LEU A 5 -31.42 23.13 -16.72
CA LEU A 5 -31.33 24.14 -15.66
C LEU A 5 -30.96 25.53 -16.22
N ASP A 6 -29.99 25.58 -17.12
CA ASP A 6 -29.58 26.83 -17.79
C ASP A 6 -30.72 27.45 -18.60
N LYS A 7 -31.57 26.61 -19.22
CA LYS A 7 -32.74 27.06 -19.97
C LYS A 7 -33.84 27.59 -19.03
N ILE A 8 -34.10 26.93 -17.91
CA ILE A 8 -35.07 27.38 -16.89
C ILE A 8 -34.64 28.74 -16.33
N ARG A 9 -33.37 28.90 -15.95
CA ARG A 9 -32.83 30.18 -15.45
C ARG A 9 -32.93 31.33 -16.44
N LYS A 10 -32.70 31.06 -17.73
CA LYS A 10 -32.92 32.05 -18.80
C LYS A 10 -34.39 32.46 -18.89
N LEU A 11 -35.31 31.50 -18.86
CA LEU A 11 -36.76 31.77 -18.90
C LEU A 11 -37.23 32.56 -17.66
N ILE A 12 -36.67 32.30 -16.48
CA ILE A 12 -36.92 33.08 -15.26
C ILE A 12 -36.44 34.52 -15.43
N ALA A 13 -35.23 34.73 -15.97
CA ALA A 13 -34.67 36.06 -16.21
C ALA A 13 -35.52 36.84 -17.23
N GLU A 14 -35.91 36.22 -18.34
CA GLU A 14 -36.76 36.82 -19.38
C GLU A 14 -38.16 37.18 -18.84
N ALA A 15 -38.78 36.29 -18.04
CA ALA A 15 -40.08 36.55 -17.43
C ALA A 15 -40.02 37.65 -16.36
N SER A 16 -38.94 37.71 -15.59
CA SER A 16 -38.71 38.77 -14.59
C SER A 16 -38.51 40.13 -15.26
N GLN A 17 -37.69 40.18 -16.32
CA GLN A 17 -37.47 41.39 -17.09
C GLN A 17 -38.77 41.88 -17.77
N SER A 18 -39.57 40.96 -18.30
CA SER A 18 -40.88 41.28 -18.90
C SER A 18 -41.84 41.87 -17.86
N LEU A 19 -41.81 41.37 -16.62
CA LEU A 19 -42.65 41.85 -15.52
C LEU A 19 -42.23 43.24 -15.04
N GLU A 20 -40.93 43.55 -15.02
CA GLU A 20 -40.40 44.89 -14.69
C GLU A 20 -40.75 45.95 -15.76
N GLN A 21 -40.77 45.55 -17.03
CA GLN A 21 -41.08 46.43 -18.15
C GLN A 21 -42.58 46.63 -18.38
N LEU A 22 -43.44 45.83 -17.74
CA LEU A 22 -44.88 45.87 -17.90
C LEU A 22 -45.47 47.14 -17.25
N LYS A 23 -45.78 48.15 -18.09
CA LYS A 23 -46.38 49.42 -17.66
C LYS A 23 -47.59 49.77 -18.55
N PRO A 24 -48.67 50.34 -17.98
CA PRO A 24 -49.81 50.81 -18.77
C PRO A 24 -49.40 51.97 -19.67
N LYS A 25 -49.85 51.94 -20.93
CA LYS A 25 -49.56 52.97 -21.94
C LYS A 25 -50.51 54.17 -21.84
N SER A 26 -51.71 53.96 -21.30
CA SER A 26 -52.72 54.96 -20.96
C SER A 26 -53.42 54.59 -19.66
N LEU A 27 -54.10 55.57 -19.05
CA LEU A 27 -54.91 55.39 -17.83
C LEU A 27 -56.34 54.92 -18.13
N SER A 28 -56.58 54.34 -19.32
CA SER A 28 -57.89 53.76 -19.63
C SER A 28 -58.11 52.48 -18.82
N ALA A 29 -59.35 52.27 -18.35
CA ALA A 29 -59.72 51.11 -17.54
C ALA A 29 -59.40 49.78 -18.24
N THR A 30 -59.60 49.73 -19.56
CA THR A 30 -59.33 48.55 -20.39
C THR A 30 -57.84 48.21 -20.48
N GLU A 31 -56.93 49.20 -20.57
CA GLU A 31 -55.50 48.92 -20.56
C GLU A 31 -54.98 48.55 -19.17
N LEU A 32 -55.51 49.17 -18.11
CA LEU A 32 -55.20 48.81 -16.73
C LEU A 32 -55.58 47.36 -16.42
N ASP A 33 -56.76 46.91 -16.84
CA ASP A 33 -57.21 45.53 -16.69
C ASP A 33 -56.34 44.53 -17.48
N LYS A 34 -55.89 44.91 -18.68
CA LYS A 34 -55.02 44.10 -19.52
C LYS A 34 -53.65 43.91 -18.86
N VAL A 35 -53.02 45.00 -18.42
CA VAL A 35 -51.72 44.97 -17.72
C VAL A 35 -51.83 44.19 -16.41
N THR A 36 -52.94 44.30 -15.69
CA THR A 36 -53.17 43.55 -14.45
C THR A 36 -53.24 42.04 -14.71
N ARG A 37 -53.95 41.62 -15.76
CA ARG A 37 -54.01 40.20 -16.18
C ARG A 37 -52.65 39.68 -16.65
N GLU A 38 -51.95 40.43 -17.50
CA GLU A 38 -50.62 40.06 -17.98
C GLU A 38 -49.60 39.96 -16.82
N ARG A 39 -49.70 40.85 -15.84
CA ARG A 39 -48.88 40.81 -14.62
C ARG A 39 -49.19 39.58 -13.77
N ALA A 40 -50.44 39.21 -13.62
CA ALA A 40 -50.84 37.98 -12.92
C ALA A 40 -50.27 36.74 -13.62
N MET A 41 -50.48 36.62 -14.94
CA MET A 41 -49.95 35.50 -15.73
C MET A 41 -48.42 35.39 -15.67
N LEU A 42 -47.70 36.51 -15.69
CA LEU A 42 -46.23 36.52 -15.57
C LEU A 42 -45.77 36.10 -14.16
N ARG A 43 -46.54 36.42 -13.11
CA ARG A 43 -46.25 35.94 -11.75
C ARG A 43 -46.45 34.43 -11.63
N ASP A 44 -47.59 33.93 -12.09
CA ASP A 44 -47.88 32.48 -12.07
C ASP A 44 -46.84 31.71 -12.89
N LYS A 45 -46.43 32.24 -14.05
CA LYS A 45 -45.36 31.66 -14.87
C LYS A 45 -44.01 31.64 -14.14
N LEU A 46 -43.66 32.69 -13.41
CA LEU A 46 -42.43 32.74 -12.63
C LEU A 46 -42.44 31.75 -11.47
N GLU A 47 -43.59 31.57 -10.82
CA GLU A 47 -43.78 30.58 -9.76
C GLU A 47 -43.56 29.15 -10.29
N LEU A 48 -44.23 28.79 -11.39
CA LEU A 48 -44.03 27.49 -12.05
C LEU A 48 -42.58 27.26 -12.50
N LEU A 49 -41.91 28.28 -13.04
CA LEU A 49 -40.51 28.16 -13.45
C LEU A 49 -39.56 27.98 -12.26
N ARG A 50 -39.86 28.59 -11.10
CA ARG A 50 -39.08 28.41 -9.87
C ARG A 50 -39.27 27.02 -9.28
N GLU A 51 -40.48 26.50 -9.27
CA GLU A 51 -40.75 25.10 -8.88
C GLU A 51 -39.99 24.12 -9.79
N GLN A 52 -40.00 24.36 -11.10
CA GLN A 52 -39.22 23.55 -12.05
C GLN A 52 -37.71 23.66 -11.82
N GLU A 53 -37.20 24.83 -11.44
CA GLU A 53 -35.80 25.00 -11.06
C GLU A 53 -35.46 24.16 -9.82
N GLU A 54 -36.29 24.19 -8.77
CA GLU A 54 -36.08 23.42 -7.55
C GLU A 54 -36.10 21.91 -7.79
N ILE A 55 -37.04 21.42 -8.60
CA ILE A 55 -37.12 20.01 -9.00
C ILE A 55 -35.87 19.59 -9.76
N GLU A 56 -35.44 20.39 -10.75
CA GLU A 56 -34.27 20.06 -11.56
C GLU A 56 -32.97 20.11 -10.75
N VAL A 57 -32.84 21.07 -9.82
CA VAL A 57 -31.69 21.12 -8.89
C VAL A 57 -31.67 19.88 -7.99
N SER A 58 -32.81 19.48 -7.44
CA SER A 58 -32.93 18.30 -6.58
C SER A 58 -32.56 17.01 -7.35
N ARG A 59 -33.05 16.87 -8.59
CA ARG A 59 -32.71 15.75 -9.48
C ARG A 59 -31.20 15.66 -9.75
N ILE A 60 -30.56 16.80 -10.02
CA ILE A 60 -29.10 16.86 -10.25
C ILE A 60 -28.34 16.44 -8.99
N GLN A 61 -28.76 16.91 -7.81
CA GLN A 61 -28.12 16.54 -6.55
C GLN A 61 -28.26 15.05 -6.25
N GLU A 62 -29.41 14.46 -6.54
CA GLU A 62 -29.64 13.02 -6.39
C GLU A 62 -28.75 12.21 -7.36
N GLU A 63 -28.70 12.60 -8.64
CA GLU A 63 -27.80 11.98 -9.61
C GLU A 63 -26.32 12.11 -9.22
N GLU A 64 -25.90 13.27 -8.69
CA GLU A 64 -24.53 13.46 -8.19
C GLU A 64 -24.24 12.61 -6.95
N ALA A 65 -25.21 12.46 -6.05
CA ALA A 65 -25.09 11.61 -4.87
C ALA A 65 -24.93 10.14 -5.24
N VAL A 66 -25.76 9.63 -6.16
CA VAL A 66 -25.66 8.25 -6.69
C VAL A 66 -24.32 8.04 -7.37
N ASN A 67 -23.92 8.93 -8.28
CA ASN A 67 -22.62 8.85 -8.95
C ASN A 67 -21.44 8.86 -7.97
N LYS A 68 -21.54 9.65 -6.90
CA LYS A 68 -20.51 9.69 -5.85
C LYS A 68 -20.48 8.39 -5.05
N ALA A 69 -21.63 7.81 -4.73
CA ALA A 69 -21.73 6.53 -4.05
C ALA A 69 -21.12 5.39 -4.87
N ASP A 70 -21.42 5.33 -6.18
CA ASP A 70 -20.84 4.34 -7.10
C ASP A 70 -19.32 4.47 -7.20
N ARG A 71 -18.81 5.71 -7.36
CA ARG A 71 -17.37 5.98 -7.39
C ARG A 71 -16.69 5.62 -6.07
N ARG A 72 -17.33 5.90 -4.93
CA ARG A 72 -16.84 5.51 -3.60
C ARG A 72 -16.73 3.99 -3.50
N LYS A 73 -17.74 3.25 -3.95
CA LYS A 73 -17.75 1.78 -3.94
C LYS A 73 -16.60 1.22 -4.76
N LEU A 74 -16.42 1.69 -6.00
CA LEU A 74 -15.33 1.28 -6.87
C LEU A 74 -13.95 1.58 -6.28
N LEU A 75 -13.79 2.74 -5.65
CA LEU A 75 -12.54 3.11 -4.98
C LEU A 75 -12.20 2.14 -3.84
N LEU A 76 -13.15 1.85 -2.96
CA LEU A 76 -12.93 0.95 -1.82
C LEU A 76 -12.61 -0.48 -2.29
N MET A 77 -13.30 -0.98 -3.32
CA MET A 77 -12.98 -2.27 -3.92
C MET A 77 -11.56 -2.30 -4.51
N GLY A 78 -11.17 -1.26 -5.24
CA GLY A 78 -9.82 -1.17 -5.82
C GLY A 78 -8.72 -1.06 -4.77
N LEU A 79 -8.97 -0.35 -3.65
CA LEU A 79 -8.02 -0.28 -2.54
C LEU A 79 -7.86 -1.63 -1.83
N ALA A 80 -8.95 -2.36 -1.60
CA ALA A 80 -8.90 -3.70 -1.02
C ALA A 80 -8.13 -4.69 -1.91
N GLU A 81 -8.38 -4.65 -3.22
CA GLU A 81 -7.69 -5.51 -4.19
C GLU A 81 -6.18 -5.19 -4.25
N ALA A 82 -5.82 -3.92 -4.29
CA ALA A 82 -4.41 -3.50 -4.24
C ALA A 82 -3.73 -3.95 -2.93
N ALA A 83 -4.40 -3.79 -1.78
CA ALA A 83 -3.87 -4.25 -0.50
C ALA A 83 -3.62 -5.76 -0.49
N LYS A 84 -4.54 -6.54 -1.06
CA LYS A 84 -4.41 -8.00 -1.22
C LYS A 84 -3.25 -8.37 -2.14
N GLU A 85 -3.09 -7.68 -3.27
CA GLU A 85 -1.95 -7.88 -4.17
C GLU A 85 -0.62 -7.58 -3.48
N HIS A 86 -0.54 -6.46 -2.75
CA HIS A 86 0.64 -6.09 -1.98
C HIS A 86 0.99 -7.14 -0.91
N LYS A 87 -0.02 -7.65 -0.18
CA LYS A 87 0.17 -8.72 0.81
C LYS A 87 0.73 -9.98 0.15
N ASN A 88 0.11 -10.46 -0.93
CA ASN A 88 0.57 -11.65 -1.65
C ASN A 88 2.01 -11.50 -2.18
N ASN A 89 2.33 -10.32 -2.73
CA ASN A 89 3.68 -10.03 -3.23
C ASN A 89 4.70 -10.02 -2.08
N HIS A 90 4.35 -9.47 -0.93
CA HIS A 90 5.19 -9.47 0.26
C HIS A 90 5.42 -10.89 0.80
N GLU A 91 4.38 -11.71 0.89
CA GLU A 91 4.47 -13.11 1.32
C GLU A 91 5.35 -13.94 0.37
N HIS A 92 5.17 -13.78 -0.94
CA HIS A 92 6.03 -14.42 -1.94
C HIS A 92 7.51 -14.02 -1.81
N LEU A 93 7.78 -12.75 -1.50
CA LEU A 93 9.13 -12.29 -1.23
C LEU A 93 9.68 -12.91 0.07
N ASN A 94 8.89 -13.01 1.13
CA ASN A 94 9.29 -13.67 2.37
C ASN A 94 9.70 -15.13 2.14
N GLU A 95 8.93 -15.88 1.35
CA GLU A 95 9.25 -17.27 0.99
C GLU A 95 10.58 -17.38 0.22
N LYS A 96 10.78 -16.49 -0.76
CA LYS A 96 12.02 -16.43 -1.54
C LYS A 96 13.23 -16.09 -0.67
N ILE A 97 13.09 -15.12 0.23
CA ILE A 97 14.18 -14.74 1.15
C ILE A 97 14.49 -15.91 2.08
N THR A 98 13.47 -16.57 2.64
CA THR A 98 13.65 -17.75 3.51
C THR A 98 14.41 -18.86 2.80
N THR A 99 14.03 -19.15 1.55
CA THR A 99 14.71 -20.14 0.71
C THR A 99 16.17 -19.75 0.45
N ALA A 100 16.43 -18.47 0.12
CA ALA A 100 17.79 -17.98 -0.12
C ALA A 100 18.67 -18.05 1.14
N ILE A 101 18.12 -17.75 2.32
CA ILE A 101 18.82 -17.89 3.60
C ILE A 101 19.17 -19.35 3.86
N ALA A 102 18.24 -20.29 3.60
CA ALA A 102 18.50 -21.71 3.76
C ALA A 102 19.63 -22.20 2.82
N VAL A 103 19.63 -21.74 1.57
CA VAL A 103 20.72 -22.02 0.62
C VAL A 103 22.05 -21.45 1.11
N LEU A 104 22.08 -20.21 1.61
CA LEU A 104 23.29 -19.60 2.16
C LEU A 104 23.83 -20.42 3.34
N ILE A 105 22.97 -20.83 4.27
CA ILE A 105 23.36 -21.67 5.42
C ILE A 105 23.93 -23.00 4.95
N GLN A 106 23.31 -23.64 3.95
CA GLN A 106 23.80 -24.90 3.39
C GLN A 106 25.19 -24.74 2.75
N LEU A 107 25.42 -23.66 1.98
CA LEU A 107 26.73 -23.37 1.40
C LEU A 107 27.80 -23.10 2.47
N VAL A 108 27.44 -22.37 3.53
CA VAL A 108 28.34 -22.13 4.67
C VAL A 108 28.68 -23.44 5.37
N LYS A 109 27.71 -24.34 5.53
CA LYS A 109 27.93 -25.67 6.10
C LYS A 109 28.85 -26.54 5.24
N GLU A 110 28.60 -26.62 3.93
CA GLU A 110 29.45 -27.37 2.99
C GLU A 110 30.89 -26.85 3.02
N ARG A 111 31.04 -25.53 3.05
CA ARG A 111 32.35 -24.89 3.19
C ARG A 111 33.02 -25.22 4.53
N ASP A 112 32.28 -25.19 5.63
CA ASP A 112 32.79 -25.57 6.94
C ASP A 112 33.20 -27.05 6.99
N GLU A 113 32.49 -27.95 6.31
CA GLU A 113 32.89 -29.36 6.24
C GLU A 113 34.22 -29.57 5.51
N VAL A 114 34.46 -28.83 4.42
CA VAL A 114 35.75 -28.84 3.70
C VAL A 114 36.88 -28.37 4.62
N VAL A 115 36.63 -27.31 5.39
CA VAL A 115 37.59 -26.73 6.32
C VAL A 115 37.80 -27.61 7.57
N GLY A 116 36.71 -28.17 8.08
CA GLY A 116 36.59 -29.06 9.22
C GLY A 116 37.48 -30.29 9.05
N LYS A 117 37.36 -30.91 7.87
CA LYS A 117 38.09 -32.10 7.46
C LYS A 117 39.51 -31.81 6.95
N PHE A 118 39.93 -30.54 6.90
CA PHE A 118 41.29 -30.17 6.51
C PHE A 118 42.30 -30.66 7.55
N GLY A 119 43.05 -31.69 7.16
CA GLY A 119 43.94 -32.47 8.02
C GLY A 119 44.19 -33.84 7.40
N PHE A 120 44.55 -34.82 8.23
CA PHE A 120 44.78 -36.19 7.75
C PHE A 120 43.50 -36.91 7.28
N GLY A 121 42.31 -36.43 7.67
CA GLY A 121 41.03 -37.01 7.28
C GLY A 121 40.98 -38.53 7.51
N ASP A 122 40.51 -39.27 6.51
CA ASP A 122 40.41 -40.73 6.54
C ASP A 122 41.78 -41.43 6.59
N ARG A 123 42.87 -40.73 6.24
CA ARG A 123 44.24 -41.26 6.28
C ARG A 123 44.90 -41.13 7.64
N LEU A 124 44.19 -40.68 8.68
CA LEU A 124 44.77 -40.50 10.02
C LEU A 124 45.39 -41.81 10.57
N GLY A 125 44.76 -42.95 10.32
CA GLY A 125 45.26 -44.26 10.76
C GLY A 125 46.57 -44.63 10.06
N GLU A 126 46.57 -44.62 8.73
CA GLU A 126 47.75 -44.88 7.89
C GLU A 126 48.88 -43.88 8.20
N SER A 127 48.57 -42.60 8.39
CA SER A 127 49.56 -41.57 8.72
C SER A 127 50.21 -41.79 10.09
N ARG A 128 49.49 -42.35 11.07
CA ARG A 128 50.06 -42.70 12.37
C ARG A 128 50.92 -43.96 12.34
N GLU A 129 50.69 -44.84 11.37
CA GLU A 129 51.44 -46.08 11.20
C GLU A 129 52.72 -45.86 10.39
N LEU A 130 52.67 -45.01 9.35
CA LEU A 130 53.76 -44.83 8.40
C LEU A 130 54.70 -43.66 8.71
N LEU A 131 54.26 -42.64 9.44
CA LEU A 131 55.10 -41.47 9.77
C LEU A 131 55.80 -41.66 11.11
N GLU A 132 57.05 -41.25 11.19
CA GLU A 132 57.75 -41.12 12.46
C GLU A 132 57.08 -40.06 13.34
N PRO A 133 57.19 -40.14 14.69
CA PRO A 133 56.49 -39.23 15.60
C PRO A 133 56.75 -37.74 15.34
N GLU A 134 57.99 -37.38 14.97
CA GLU A 134 58.33 -35.99 14.67
C GLU A 134 57.80 -35.54 13.30
N GLU A 135 57.75 -36.43 12.30
CA GLU A 135 57.15 -36.16 10.98
C GLU A 135 55.64 -35.95 11.11
N PHE A 136 54.96 -36.83 11.85
CA PHE A 136 53.53 -36.70 12.13
C PHE A 136 53.22 -35.36 12.82
N LYS A 137 54.06 -34.96 13.78
CA LYS A 137 53.94 -33.70 14.50
C LYS A 137 54.19 -32.48 13.60
N GLN A 138 55.20 -32.53 12.72
CA GLN A 138 55.45 -31.47 11.74
C GLN A 138 54.27 -31.29 10.80
N VAL A 139 53.77 -32.37 10.19
CA VAL A 139 52.61 -32.32 9.28
C VAL A 139 51.34 -31.87 10.00
N SER A 140 51.11 -32.34 11.24
CA SER A 140 50.01 -31.86 12.08
C SER A 140 50.10 -30.36 12.36
N THR A 141 51.31 -29.86 12.56
CA THR A 141 51.58 -28.44 12.82
C THR A 141 51.31 -27.64 11.56
N GLU A 142 51.78 -28.09 10.39
CA GLU A 142 51.49 -27.45 9.10
C GLU A 142 49.99 -27.39 8.77
N PHE A 143 49.23 -28.47 9.02
CA PHE A 143 47.77 -28.44 8.86
C PHE A 143 47.12 -27.39 9.76
N ARG A 144 47.58 -27.28 11.01
CA ARG A 144 47.09 -26.29 11.97
C ARG A 144 47.49 -24.88 11.55
N GLU A 145 48.75 -24.66 11.21
CA GLU A 145 49.27 -23.37 10.79
C GLU A 145 48.61 -22.91 9.51
N THR A 146 48.39 -23.78 8.53
CA THR A 146 47.64 -23.45 7.30
C THR A 146 46.18 -23.11 7.59
N ARG A 147 45.52 -23.86 8.48
CA ARG A 147 44.12 -23.60 8.89
C ARG A 147 43.96 -22.27 9.61
N TYR A 148 44.94 -21.88 10.43
CA TYR A 148 44.94 -20.67 11.25
C TYR A 148 45.93 -19.62 10.76
N ALA A 149 46.41 -19.73 9.51
CA ALA A 149 47.53 -18.94 9.03
C ALA A 149 47.19 -17.45 9.19
N ARG A 150 47.94 -16.79 10.08
CA ARG A 150 47.88 -15.36 10.37
C ARG A 150 48.50 -14.53 9.22
N GLN A 151 48.43 -14.99 7.98
CA GLN A 151 48.95 -14.23 6.85
C GLN A 151 47.88 -13.26 6.36
N SER A 152 48.32 -12.01 6.24
CA SER A 152 47.60 -10.75 6.19
C SER A 152 46.63 -10.54 5.02
N GLU A 153 46.21 -11.58 4.30
CA GLU A 153 45.30 -11.44 3.16
C GLU A 153 44.13 -12.43 3.14
N THR A 154 44.22 -13.66 3.68
CA THR A 154 43.05 -14.56 3.81
C THR A 154 43.29 -15.67 4.84
N SER A 155 42.64 -15.59 6.01
CA SER A 155 42.51 -16.76 6.89
C SER A 155 41.56 -17.78 6.23
N PHE A 156 41.86 -19.08 6.37
CA PHE A 156 41.01 -20.16 5.87
C PHE A 156 39.65 -20.21 6.59
N ILE A 157 39.60 -19.72 7.84
CA ILE A 157 38.37 -19.25 8.49
C ILE A 157 38.06 -17.90 7.84
N PRO A 158 37.09 -17.83 6.92
CA PRO A 158 36.75 -16.58 6.30
C PRO A 158 36.09 -15.75 7.40
N ASP A 159 36.37 -14.47 7.41
CA ASP A 159 35.50 -13.55 8.10
C ASP A 159 34.19 -13.49 7.31
N LEU A 160 33.25 -14.45 7.52
CA LEU A 160 31.94 -14.46 6.85
C LEU A 160 31.21 -13.13 7.12
N VAL A 161 31.44 -12.56 8.30
CA VAL A 161 30.96 -11.23 8.70
C VAL A 161 31.58 -10.15 7.82
N GLY A 162 32.90 -10.19 7.61
CA GLY A 162 33.61 -9.31 6.67
C GLY A 162 33.12 -9.44 5.22
N CYS A 163 32.95 -10.66 4.71
CA CYS A 163 32.39 -10.92 3.38
C CYS A 163 30.96 -10.37 3.26
N TRP A 164 30.12 -10.58 4.28
CA TRP A 164 28.77 -10.02 4.35
C TRP A 164 28.80 -8.49 4.22
N TYR A 165 29.62 -7.80 5.03
CA TYR A 165 29.72 -6.34 4.96
C TYR A 165 30.26 -5.84 3.61
N GLN A 166 31.20 -6.56 3.00
CA GLN A 166 31.73 -6.21 1.70
C GLN A 166 30.65 -6.31 0.60
N GLU A 167 29.92 -7.41 0.54
CA GLU A 167 28.85 -7.61 -0.45
C GLU A 167 27.68 -6.65 -0.20
N LEU A 168 27.32 -6.43 1.06
CA LEU A 168 26.28 -5.49 1.45
C LEU A 168 26.62 -4.04 1.01
N ARG A 169 27.87 -3.59 1.16
CA ARG A 169 28.33 -2.30 0.60
C ARG A 169 28.23 -2.23 -0.91
N LYS A 170 28.56 -3.32 -1.62
CA LYS A 170 28.51 -3.36 -3.09
C LYS A 170 27.08 -3.33 -3.62
N GLN A 171 26.17 -4.06 -3.00
CA GLN A 171 24.82 -4.30 -3.53
C GLN A 171 23.78 -3.26 -3.05
N VAL A 172 23.89 -2.77 -1.81
CA VAL A 172 22.89 -1.87 -1.20
C VAL A 172 23.19 -0.38 -1.45
N GLY A 173 24.45 -0.04 -1.72
CA GLY A 173 24.83 1.35 -2.00
C GLY A 173 24.66 2.28 -0.80
N THR A 174 24.02 3.44 -1.02
CA THR A 174 23.85 4.53 -0.02
C THR A 174 22.49 4.53 0.70
N ASP A 175 21.65 3.51 0.52
CA ASP A 175 20.41 3.41 1.31
C ASP A 175 20.76 3.09 2.78
N GLU A 176 20.80 4.12 3.62
CA GLU A 176 21.20 4.01 5.01
C GLU A 176 20.28 3.07 5.79
N ASN A 177 18.97 3.06 5.52
CA ASN A 177 18.02 2.26 6.29
C ASN A 177 18.17 0.77 5.95
N LEU A 178 18.24 0.43 4.67
CA LEU A 178 18.41 -0.96 4.23
C LEU A 178 19.78 -1.50 4.66
N TYR A 179 20.83 -0.68 4.54
CA TYR A 179 22.17 -1.01 5.01
C TYR A 179 22.20 -1.26 6.52
N GLN A 180 21.62 -0.37 7.33
CA GLN A 180 21.56 -0.50 8.78
C GLN A 180 20.76 -1.73 9.22
N ASN A 181 19.67 -2.07 8.53
CA ASN A 181 18.89 -3.26 8.85
C ASN A 181 19.66 -4.55 8.56
N LEU A 182 20.24 -4.66 7.36
CA LEU A 182 20.96 -5.87 6.95
C LEU A 182 22.33 -6.02 7.61
N SER A 183 22.99 -4.92 7.99
CA SER A 183 24.23 -4.95 8.78
C SER A 183 24.04 -5.52 10.19
N ARG A 184 22.86 -5.31 10.78
CA ARG A 184 22.50 -5.84 12.11
C ARG A 184 22.10 -7.31 12.08
N PHE A 185 21.77 -7.86 10.90
CA PHE A 185 21.40 -9.28 10.74
C PHE A 185 22.42 -10.23 11.38
N VAL A 186 23.71 -9.92 11.23
CA VAL A 186 24.82 -10.74 11.75
C VAL A 186 25.06 -10.52 13.26
N SER A 187 24.54 -9.44 13.84
CA SER A 187 24.83 -9.01 15.21
C SER A 187 23.65 -9.19 16.19
N MET A 188 22.46 -9.55 15.70
CA MET A 188 21.27 -9.64 16.54
C MET A 188 21.14 -10.99 17.24
N THR A 189 21.38 -10.99 18.55
CA THR A 189 20.93 -12.04 19.47
C THR A 189 19.50 -11.74 19.90
N ARG A 190 18.52 -12.24 19.14
CA ARG A 190 17.11 -12.30 19.56
C ARG A 190 16.59 -13.70 19.34
N GLU A 191 15.56 -14.06 20.11
CA GLU A 191 14.79 -15.29 19.87
C GLU A 191 14.37 -15.37 18.40
N PRO A 192 14.38 -16.57 17.80
CA PRO A 192 13.96 -16.75 16.42
C PRO A 192 12.52 -16.26 16.26
N LYS A 193 12.30 -15.44 15.24
CA LYS A 193 10.97 -14.94 14.86
C LYS A 193 10.72 -15.26 13.40
N GLU A 194 9.49 -15.62 13.10
CA GLU A 194 9.03 -15.75 11.73
C GLU A 194 9.06 -14.40 11.01
N MET A 195 9.20 -14.42 9.68
CA MET A 195 9.05 -13.20 8.90
C MET A 195 7.61 -12.69 9.04
N GLN A 196 7.47 -11.41 9.38
CA GLN A 196 6.16 -10.81 9.52
C GLN A 196 5.47 -10.72 8.16
N THR A 197 4.17 -10.95 8.15
CA THR A 197 3.30 -10.71 7.00
C THR A 197 2.62 -9.35 7.13
N ILE A 198 2.20 -8.78 6.01
CA ILE A 198 1.34 -7.60 6.02
C ILE A 198 -0.04 -8.06 6.53
N GLY A 199 -0.58 -7.37 7.53
CA GLY A 199 -1.90 -7.68 8.10
C GLY A 199 -3.06 -7.29 7.17
N ASP A 200 -4.24 -7.78 7.51
CA ASP A 200 -5.46 -7.60 6.69
C ASP A 200 -6.22 -6.29 6.99
N GLN A 201 -5.69 -5.41 7.83
CA GLN A 201 -6.45 -4.27 8.38
C GLN A 201 -7.02 -3.34 7.30
N MET A 202 -6.28 -3.12 6.20
CA MET A 202 -6.76 -2.29 5.09
C MET A 202 -7.86 -2.99 4.28
N ILE A 203 -7.78 -4.31 4.14
CA ILE A 203 -8.78 -5.13 3.45
C ILE A 203 -10.06 -5.13 4.29
N GLU A 204 -9.95 -5.45 5.58
CA GLU A 204 -11.03 -5.44 6.57
C GLU A 204 -11.71 -4.06 6.62
N LEU A 205 -10.93 -2.97 6.73
CA LEU A 205 -11.50 -1.61 6.73
C LEU A 205 -12.27 -1.29 5.45
N CYS A 206 -11.78 -1.71 4.28
CA CYS A 206 -12.50 -1.50 3.02
C CYS A 206 -13.79 -2.31 2.96
N GLU A 207 -13.78 -3.55 3.47
CA GLU A 207 -14.97 -4.40 3.59
C GLU A 207 -16.01 -3.80 4.53
N ASP A 208 -15.58 -3.32 5.71
CA ASP A 208 -16.43 -2.64 6.69
C ASP A 208 -17.04 -1.34 6.13
N LEU A 209 -16.27 -0.55 5.38
CA LEU A 209 -16.76 0.68 4.76
C LEU A 209 -17.72 0.42 3.57
N LEU A 210 -17.65 -0.76 2.96
CA LEU A 210 -18.56 -1.23 1.92
C LEU A 210 -19.84 -1.82 2.50
N ASN A 211 -19.71 -2.55 3.60
CA ASN A 211 -20.80 -3.21 4.32
C ASN A 211 -20.76 -2.76 5.79
N PRO A 212 -21.16 -1.51 6.08
CA PRO A 212 -21.18 -1.03 7.45
C PRO A 212 -22.05 -1.98 8.28
N PRO A 213 -21.60 -2.35 9.49
CA PRO A 213 -22.38 -3.23 10.34
C PRO A 213 -23.77 -2.64 10.54
N GLU A 214 -24.80 -3.49 10.46
CA GLU A 214 -26.14 -3.10 10.87
C GLU A 214 -26.03 -2.64 12.33
N VAL A 215 -26.30 -1.36 12.56
CA VAL A 215 -26.46 -0.86 13.92
C VAL A 215 -27.72 -1.53 14.43
N ASP A 216 -27.60 -2.49 15.33
CA ASP A 216 -28.73 -2.97 16.11
C ASP A 216 -29.31 -1.75 16.83
N GLU A 217 -30.44 -1.23 16.35
CA GLU A 217 -31.28 -0.27 17.08
C GLU A 217 -31.94 -1.03 18.25
N VAL A 218 -31.14 -1.46 19.22
CA VAL A 218 -31.62 -2.04 20.47
C VAL A 218 -30.80 -1.43 21.60
N GLU A 219 -31.24 -0.27 22.06
CA GLU A 219 -31.28 0.14 23.48
C GLU A 219 -31.38 1.67 23.57
N GLU A 220 -32.62 2.20 23.56
CA GLU A 220 -32.99 3.42 24.29
C GLU A 220 -34.53 3.57 24.32
N LEU A 221 -35.20 2.52 24.79
CA LEU A 221 -36.57 2.59 25.30
C LEU A 221 -36.60 1.86 26.65
N ASN A 222 -35.83 2.35 27.62
CA ASN A 222 -35.98 2.04 29.04
C ASN A 222 -35.22 3.08 29.87
N GLU A 223 -35.76 4.29 29.97
CA GLU A 223 -35.67 5.14 31.18
C GLU A 223 -37.03 5.82 31.43
#